data_AF-A0A3N5SY60-F1
#
_entry.id   AF-A0A3N5SY60-F1
#
_cell.length_a   1.000
_cell.length_b   1.000
_cell.length_c   1.000
_cell.angle_alpha   90.00
_cell.angle_beta   90.00
_cell.angle_gamma   90.00
#
_symmetry.space_group_name_H-M   'P 1'
#
loop_
_entity.id
_entity.type
_entity.pdbx_description
1 polymer ?
#
loop_
_entity_poly.entity_id
_entity_poly.type
_entity_poly.pdbx_seq_one_letter_code
_entity_poly.pdbx_strand_id
1 'polypeptide(L)'
;MRYVACPKCDWRPHRSDQWSCTCGHVWHTFETRGICPACGKVYDYTQCSAQVGCGQWSDHEDWYHDEHELTVGEYIADPGRVRQ
;
A
#
# COMPACT_ATOMS: atom_id res chain seq x y z
N MET A 1 -4.86 2.89 -13.05
CA MET A 1 -5.34 1.88 -12.08
C MET A 1 -4.56 2.00 -10.75
N ARG A 2 -5.16 1.65 -9.61
CA ARG A 2 -4.55 1.85 -8.28
C ARG A 2 -4.01 0.54 -7.74
N TYR A 3 -2.82 0.55 -7.14
CA TYR A 3 -2.24 -0.62 -6.49
C TYR A 3 -1.68 -0.30 -5.11
N VAL A 4 -1.51 -1.34 -4.30
CA VAL A 4 -0.94 -1.25 -2.94
C VAL A 4 0.47 -1.81 -2.96
N ALA A 5 1.44 -1.05 -2.47
CA ALA A 5 2.82 -1.49 -2.31
C ALA A 5 3.51 -0.73 -1.18
N CYS A 6 4.47 -1.37 -0.52
CA CYS A 6 5.29 -0.74 0.51
C CYS A 6 6.04 0.46 -0.10
N PRO A 7 5.87 1.69 0.41
CA PRO A 7 6.51 2.88 -0.15
C PRO A 7 8.03 2.90 0.02
N LYS A 8 8.59 1.95 0.79
CA LYS A 8 10.03 1.86 1.08
C LYS A 8 10.76 0.80 0.27
N CYS A 9 10.06 -0.22 -0.25
CA CYS A 9 10.71 -1.36 -0.91
C CYS A 9 9.86 -2.04 -1.99
N ASP A 10 8.73 -1.44 -2.39
CA ASP A 10 7.79 -1.93 -3.40
C ASP A 10 7.20 -3.32 -3.17
N TRP A 11 7.34 -3.88 -1.97
CA TRP A 11 6.69 -5.14 -1.62
C TRP A 11 5.17 -5.02 -1.72
N ARG A 12 4.54 -5.93 -2.47
CA ARG A 12 3.10 -5.95 -2.70
C ARG A 12 2.44 -7.03 -1.84
N PRO A 13 1.52 -6.66 -0.94
CA PRO A 13 0.83 -7.64 -0.12
C PRO A 13 -0.08 -8.53 -0.98
N HIS A 14 -0.04 -9.83 -0.70
CA HIS A 14 -0.99 -10.79 -1.22
C HIS A 14 -2.27 -10.79 -0.37
N ARG A 15 -3.39 -11.27 -0.92
CA ARG A 15 -4.69 -11.34 -0.22
C ARG A 15 -4.67 -12.13 1.10
N SER A 16 -3.68 -13.02 1.26
CA SER A 16 -3.51 -13.83 2.47
C SER A 16 -2.65 -13.17 3.55
N ASP A 17 -1.99 -12.05 3.25
CA ASP A 17 -1.18 -11.33 4.22
C ASP A 17 -2.07 -10.64 5.24
N GLN A 18 -1.62 -10.61 6.49
CA GLN A 18 -2.45 -10.18 7.61
C GLN A 18 -1.66 -9.33 8.60
N TRP A 19 -2.36 -8.39 9.22
CA TRP A 19 -1.89 -7.53 10.30
C TRP A 19 -2.74 -7.76 11.53
N SER A 20 -2.15 -7.53 12.71
CA SER A 20 -2.83 -7.71 13.99
C SER A 20 -3.16 -6.38 14.65
N CYS A 21 -4.38 -6.30 15.17
CA CYS A 21 -4.84 -5.16 15.95
C CYS A 21 -4.37 -5.31 17.39
N THR A 22 -4.26 -4.20 18.12
CA THR A 22 -4.07 -4.22 19.57
C THR A 22 -5.25 -4.85 20.32
N CYS A 23 -6.42 -4.99 19.69
CA CYS A 23 -7.55 -5.75 20.25
C CYS A 23 -7.49 -7.26 19.95
N GLY A 24 -6.45 -7.74 19.25
CA GLY A 24 -6.25 -9.14 18.89
C GLY A 24 -6.91 -9.59 17.59
N HIS A 25 -7.70 -8.74 16.92
CA HIS A 25 -8.26 -9.07 15.60
C HIS A 25 -7.16 -9.08 14.54
N VAL A 26 -7.22 -10.04 13.61
CA VAL A 26 -6.24 -10.21 12.53
C VAL A 26 -6.98 -10.09 11.19
N TRP A 27 -6.50 -9.22 10.31
CA TRP A 27 -7.14 -8.95 9.03
C TRP A 27 -6.15 -8.40 8.00
N HIS A 28 -6.58 -8.32 6.74
CA HIS A 28 -5.81 -7.65 5.69
C HIS A 28 -6.07 -6.14 5.75
N THR A 29 -5.10 -5.37 6.27
CA THR A 29 -5.27 -3.94 6.62
C THR A 29 -5.80 -3.06 5.48
N PHE A 30 -5.45 -3.38 4.24
CA PHE A 30 -5.87 -2.61 3.06
C PHE A 30 -7.32 -2.86 2.61
N GLU A 31 -8.00 -3.88 3.14
CA GLU A 31 -9.44 -4.11 2.84
C GLU A 31 -10.33 -3.03 3.46
N THR A 32 -9.87 -2.43 4.56
CA THR A 32 -10.60 -1.44 5.34
C THR A 32 -9.84 -0.13 5.47
N ARG A 33 -8.77 0.05 4.69
CA ARG A 33 -7.92 1.24 4.71
C ARG A 33 -7.41 1.59 6.11
N GLY A 34 -6.90 0.58 6.81
CA GLY A 34 -6.30 0.73 8.14
C GLY A 34 -7.31 0.74 9.30
N ILE A 35 -8.60 0.50 9.06
CA ILE A 35 -9.62 0.47 10.11
C ILE A 35 -9.85 -0.95 10.59
N CYS A 36 -9.63 -1.23 11.88
CA CYS A 36 -9.93 -2.54 12.44
C CYS A 36 -11.45 -2.81 12.40
N PRO A 37 -11.91 -3.87 11.70
CA PRO A 37 -13.34 -4.15 11.57
C PRO A 37 -14.00 -4.61 12.88
N ALA A 38 -13.21 -5.07 13.87
CA ALA A 38 -13.73 -5.52 15.15
C ALA A 38 -13.95 -4.39 16.17
N CYS A 39 -13.04 -3.41 16.23
CA CYS A 39 -13.07 -2.37 17.27
C CYS A 39 -13.10 -0.93 16.74
N GLY A 40 -13.04 -0.73 15.42
CA GLY A 40 -13.12 0.58 14.78
C GLY A 40 -11.85 1.43 14.90
N LYS A 41 -10.76 0.91 15.48
CA LYS A 41 -9.49 1.64 15.58
C LYS A 41 -8.92 1.93 14.20
N VAL A 42 -8.54 3.20 13.98
CA VAL A 42 -7.84 3.65 12.77
C VAL A 42 -6.34 3.55 13.00
N TYR A 43 -5.62 2.99 12.04
CA TYR A 43 -4.16 2.90 12.04
C TYR A 43 -3.56 3.83 10.98
N ASP A 44 -2.87 4.88 11.45
CA ASP A 44 -2.18 5.83 10.57
C ASP A 44 -0.89 5.25 9.97
N TYR A 45 -0.36 4.16 10.54
CA TYR A 45 0.88 3.53 10.10
C TYR A 45 0.69 2.04 9.86
N THR A 46 1.38 1.50 8.86
CA THR A 46 1.42 0.09 8.54
C THR A 46 2.85 -0.43 8.45
N GLN A 47 3.08 -1.57 9.07
CA GLN A 47 4.36 -2.26 9.00
C GLN A 47 4.44 -3.10 7.72
N CYS A 48 5.54 -2.97 6.98
CA CYS A 48 5.86 -3.89 5.92
C CYS A 48 6.22 -5.28 6.47
N SER A 49 5.91 -6.34 5.72
CA SER A 49 6.30 -7.70 6.11
C SER A 49 7.78 -7.78 6.46
N ALA A 50 8.09 -8.31 7.64
CA ALA A 50 9.47 -8.48 8.09
C ALA A 50 10.15 -9.72 7.47
N GLN A 51 9.36 -10.64 6.93
CA GLN A 51 9.82 -11.92 6.39
C GLN A 51 10.19 -11.80 4.91
N VAL A 52 9.38 -11.10 4.12
CA VAL A 52 9.55 -10.98 2.66
C VAL A 52 9.69 -9.53 2.18
N GLY A 53 9.43 -8.55 3.04
CA GLY A 53 9.61 -7.12 2.77
C GLY A 53 10.74 -6.52 3.60
N CYS A 54 10.66 -5.21 3.86
CA CYS A 54 11.71 -4.48 4.59
C CYS A 54 11.47 -4.37 6.11
N GLY A 55 10.32 -4.84 6.63
CA GLY A 55 9.98 -4.77 8.06
C GLY A 55 9.75 -3.35 8.62
N GLN A 56 9.90 -2.31 7.81
CA GLN A 56 9.80 -0.92 8.23
C GLN A 56 8.34 -0.46 8.37
N TRP A 57 8.10 0.51 9.25
CA TRP A 57 6.84 1.22 9.36
C TRP A 57 6.79 2.41 8.39
N SER A 58 5.61 2.70 7.87
CA SER A 58 5.33 3.82 6.97
C SER A 58 3.90 4.29 7.17
N ASP A 59 3.59 5.53 6.78
CA ASP A 59 2.23 6.05 6.78
C ASP A 59 1.35 5.11 5.93
N HIS A 60 0.14 4.82 6.39
CA HIS A 60 -0.77 3.91 5.70
C HIS A 60 -1.20 4.46 4.33
N GLU A 61 -1.36 5.77 4.19
CA GLU A 61 -1.79 6.38 2.93
C GLU A 61 -0.70 6.31 1.85
N ASP A 62 0.59 6.30 2.23
CA ASP A 62 1.72 6.16 1.31
C ASP A 62 1.76 4.79 0.59
N TRP A 63 1.00 3.80 1.06
CA TRP A 63 0.94 2.48 0.43
C TRP A 63 0.11 2.48 -0.86
N TYR A 64 -0.72 3.49 -1.08
CA TYR A 64 -1.63 3.56 -2.21
C TYR A 64 -0.98 4.34 -3.37
N HIS A 65 -0.69 3.63 -4.46
CA HIS A 65 -0.06 4.18 -5.64
C HIS A 65 -1.06 4.28 -6.79
N ASP A 66 -1.00 5.38 -7.52
CA ASP A 66 -1.70 5.57 -8.78
C ASP A 66 -0.76 5.18 -9.93
N GLU A 67 -1.10 4.15 -10.71
CA GLU A 67 -0.44 3.98 -12.00
C GLU A 67 -1.02 5.04 -12.95
N HIS A 68 -0.22 6.05 -13.24
CA HIS A 68 -0.56 7.02 -14.28
C HIS A 68 -0.39 6.34 -15.64
N GLU A 69 -1.50 5.87 -16.21
CA GLU A 69 -1.56 5.63 -17.65
C GLU A 69 -1.36 6.98 -18.34
N LEU A 70 -0.18 7.18 -18.93
CA LEU A 70 0.09 8.38 -19.74
C LEU A 70 -0.92 8.43 -20.88
N THR A 71 -1.64 9.54 -21.02
CA THR A 71 -2.44 9.75 -22.22
C THR A 71 -1.52 9.92 -23.44
N VAL A 72 -2.03 9.64 -24.64
CA VAL A 72 -1.25 9.86 -25.89
C VAL A 72 -0.76 11.31 -25.99
N GLY A 73 -1.56 12.28 -25.52
CA GLY A 73 -1.16 13.69 -25.47
C GLY A 73 0.01 13.95 -24.53
N GLU A 74 0.03 13.33 -23.36
CA GLU A 74 1.13 13.44 -22.39
C GLU A 74 2.41 12.74 -22.89
N TYR A 75 2.29 11.59 -23.55
CA TYR A 75 3.43 10.92 -24.19
C TYR A 75 4.01 11.77 -25.32
N ILE A 76 3.17 12.40 -26.14
CA ILE A 76 3.64 13.30 -27.21
C ILE A 76 4.35 14.52 -26.62
N ALA A 77 3.82 15.07 -25.52
CA ALA A 77 4.39 16.25 -24.87
C ALA A 77 5.70 15.94 -24.11
N ASP A 78 5.83 14.75 -23.54
CA ASP A 78 7.02 14.31 -22.80
C ASP A 78 7.27 12.79 -22.95
N PRO A 79 7.89 12.36 -24.06
CA PRO A 79 8.17 10.95 -24.30
C PRO A 79 9.24 10.36 -23.35
N GLY A 80 9.91 11.19 -22.53
CA GLY A 80 10.88 10.74 -21.54
C GLY A 80 10.25 10.10 -20.29
N ARG A 81 8.96 10.36 -20.03
CA ARG A 81 8.26 9.97 -18.80
C ARG A 81 7.93 8.47 -18.69
N VAL A 82 8.12 7.71 -19.76
CA VAL A 82 7.75 6.27 -19.84
C VAL A 82 8.75 5.35 -19.12
N ARG A 83 9.85 5.88 -18.55
CA ARG A 83 10.97 5.08 -18.00
C ARG A 83 11.40 5.46 -16.59
N GLN A 84 10.49 5.98 -15.77
CA GLN A 84 10.73 6.17 -14.32
C GLN A 84 9.87 5.21 -13.52
#